data_AF-A0A9N8IYC8-F1
#
_entry.id   AF-A0A9N8IYC8-F1
#
_cell.length_a   1.000
_cell.length_b   1.000
_cell.length_c   1.000
_cell.angle_alpha   90.00
_cell.angle_beta   90.00
_cell.angle_gamma   90.00
#
_symmetry.space_group_name_H-M   'P 1'
#
loop_
_entity.id
_entity.type
_entity.pdbx_description
1 polymer ?
#
loop_
_entity_poly.entity_id
_entity_poly.type
_entity_poly.pdbx_seq_one_letter_code
_entity_poly.pdbx_strand_id
1 'polypeptide(L)'
;MADDQNKFNELKEYLEKEIRQHQFASRTKNVLAQTLFFLAIITSGICLINVATNWFSKTELSAIAAIPGIILLITNTFKFEARSKWNKLKQRKMEGLYRKLIFENATVETISKEITDELEKLDETRIELVKPA
;
A
#
# COMPACT_ATOMS: atom_id res chain seq x y z
N MET A 1 -23.30 31.60 -2.76
CA MET A 1 -23.78 30.95 -1.52
C MET A 1 -24.22 29.52 -1.74
N ALA A 2 -25.29 29.20 -2.49
CA ALA A 2 -25.67 27.79 -2.75
C ALA A 2 -24.60 27.02 -3.57
N ASP A 3 -23.97 27.69 -4.53
CA ASP A 3 -22.92 27.10 -5.39
C ASP A 3 -21.62 26.79 -4.60
N ASP A 4 -21.17 27.69 -3.74
CA ASP A 4 -19.96 27.49 -2.93
C ASP A 4 -20.12 26.37 -1.89
N GLN A 5 -21.32 26.25 -1.31
CA GLN A 5 -21.65 25.19 -0.38
C GLN A 5 -21.65 23.81 -1.07
N ASN A 6 -22.12 23.75 -2.32
CA ASN A 6 -22.10 22.52 -3.12
C ASN A 6 -20.66 22.10 -3.46
N LYS A 7 -19.83 23.03 -3.95
CA LYS A 7 -18.41 22.75 -4.26
C LYS A 7 -17.63 22.29 -3.03
N PHE A 8 -17.91 22.88 -1.86
CA PHE A 8 -17.32 22.45 -0.60
C PHE A 8 -17.68 21.00 -0.26
N ASN A 9 -18.97 20.65 -0.38
CA ASN A 9 -19.45 19.30 -0.08
C ASN A 9 -18.89 18.25 -1.05
N GLU A 10 -18.85 18.56 -2.35
CA GLU A 10 -18.25 17.68 -3.37
C GLU A 10 -16.75 17.45 -3.10
N LEU A 11 -16.01 18.52 -2.79
CA LEU A 11 -14.59 18.43 -2.49
C LEU A 11 -14.32 17.62 -1.22
N LYS A 12 -15.16 17.82 -0.20
CA LYS A 12 -15.11 17.05 1.04
C LYS A 12 -15.35 15.56 0.78
N GLU A 13 -16.39 15.21 0.03
CA GLU A 13 -16.73 13.83 -0.29
C GLU A 13 -15.62 13.16 -1.11
N TYR A 14 -15.05 13.88 -2.08
CA TYR A 14 -13.91 13.43 -2.86
C TYR A 14 -12.71 13.07 -1.97
N LEU A 15 -12.31 13.98 -1.06
CA LEU A 15 -11.20 13.76 -0.15
C LEU A 15 -11.46 12.58 0.81
N GLU A 16 -12.67 12.47 1.37
CA GLU A 16 -13.02 11.34 2.24
C GLU A 16 -12.95 10.00 1.50
N LYS A 17 -13.44 9.95 0.25
CA LYS A 17 -13.43 8.75 -0.56
C LYS A 17 -12.00 8.31 -0.88
N GLU A 18 -11.15 9.24 -1.30
CA GLU A 18 -9.73 9.00 -1.57
C GLU A 18 -8.99 8.50 -0.33
N ILE A 19 -9.20 9.12 0.84
CA ILE A 19 -8.59 8.70 2.11
C ILE A 19 -8.96 7.25 2.43
N ARG A 20 -10.25 6.89 2.39
CA ARG A 20 -10.72 5.53 2.70
C ARG A 20 -10.16 4.50 1.72
N GLN A 21 -10.18 4.82 0.43
CA GLN A 21 -9.68 3.93 -0.61
C GLN A 21 -8.18 3.64 -0.42
N HIS A 22 -7.38 4.67 -0.18
CA HIS A 22 -5.93 4.50 0.02
C HIS A 22 -5.58 3.84 1.35
N GLN A 23 -6.36 4.07 2.41
CA GLN A 23 -6.21 3.38 3.68
C GLN A 23 -6.43 1.87 3.55
N PHE A 24 -7.53 1.47 2.88
CA PHE A 24 -7.81 0.06 2.63
C PHE A 24 -6.74 -0.57 1.74
N ALA A 25 -6.38 0.11 0.65
CA ALA A 25 -5.37 -0.36 -0.30
C ALA A 25 -3.97 -0.47 0.30
N SER A 26 -3.62 0.32 1.33
CA SER A 26 -2.37 0.16 2.07
C SER A 26 -2.41 -1.05 3.01
N ARG A 27 -3.50 -1.23 3.76
CA ARG A 27 -3.66 -2.33 4.71
C ARG A 27 -3.58 -3.69 4.02
N THR A 28 -4.31 -3.86 2.92
CA THR A 28 -4.34 -5.13 2.18
C THR A 28 -2.95 -5.51 1.64
N LYS A 29 -2.22 -4.57 1.05
CA LYS A 29 -0.86 -4.82 0.55
C LYS A 29 0.12 -5.15 1.66
N ASN A 30 0.00 -4.49 2.81
CA ASN A 30 0.88 -4.76 3.96
C ASN A 30 0.61 -6.13 4.57
N VAL A 31 -0.67 -6.49 4.75
CA VAL A 31 -1.07 -7.82 5.24
C VAL A 31 -0.59 -8.89 4.26
N LEU A 32 -0.77 -8.70 2.95
CA LEU A 32 -0.33 -9.66 1.95
C LEU A 32 1.18 -9.92 2.01
N ALA A 33 2.00 -8.87 2.10
CA ALA A 33 3.45 -9.00 2.25
C ALA A 33 3.82 -9.79 3.51
N GLN A 34 3.15 -9.51 4.63
CA GLN A 34 3.40 -10.19 5.89
C GLN A 34 2.94 -11.66 5.87
N THR A 35 1.80 -11.96 5.24
CA THR A 35 1.32 -13.34 5.09
C THR A 35 2.27 -14.18 4.22
N LEU A 36 2.79 -13.59 3.14
CA LEU A 36 3.78 -14.25 2.28
C LEU A 36 5.08 -14.53 3.05
N PHE A 37 5.52 -13.58 3.87
CA PHE A 37 6.71 -13.77 4.70
C PHE A 37 6.53 -14.88 5.74
N PHE A 38 5.39 -14.91 6.44
CA PHE A 38 5.08 -16.00 7.38
C PHE A 38 4.99 -17.35 6.68
N LEU A 39 4.38 -17.40 5.49
CA LEU A 39 4.31 -18.62 4.71
C LEU A 39 5.72 -19.13 4.36
N ALA A 40 6.63 -18.24 3.95
CA ALA A 40 8.02 -18.60 3.64
C ALA A 40 8.77 -19.16 4.85
N ILE A 41 8.55 -18.60 6.05
CA ILE A 41 9.13 -19.09 7.31
C ILE A 41 8.60 -20.49 7.63
N ILE A 42 7.28 -20.68 7.56
CA ILE A 42 6.65 -21.98 7.85
C ILE A 42 7.18 -23.05 6.89
N THR A 43 7.24 -22.77 5.59
CA THR A 43 7.78 -23.73 4.61
C THR A 43 9.24 -24.06 4.86
N SER A 44 10.06 -23.07 5.25
CA SER A 44 11.46 -23.30 5.61
C SER A 44 11.59 -24.19 6.86
N GLY A 45 10.73 -23.97 7.86
CA GLY A 45 10.67 -24.80 9.07
C GLY A 45 10.24 -26.23 8.79
N ILE A 46 9.24 -26.43 7.93
CA ILE A 46 8.79 -27.77 7.50
C ILE A 46 9.91 -28.51 6.78
N CYS A 47 10.65 -27.84 5.89
CA CYS A 47 11.81 -28.42 5.24
C CYS A 47 12.86 -28.90 6.25
N LEU A 48 13.14 -28.10 7.29
CA LEU A 48 14.10 -28.47 8.34
C LEU A 48 13.63 -29.68 9.15
N ILE A 49 12.36 -29.72 9.56
CA ILE A 49 11.79 -30.86 10.32
C ILE A 49 11.86 -32.13 9.48
N ASN A 50 11.58 -32.04 8.17
CA ASN A 50 11.60 -33.19 7.29
C ASN A 50 12.99 -33.83 7.18
N VAL A 51 14.08 -33.05 7.31
CA VAL A 51 15.44 -33.59 7.33
C VAL A 51 15.65 -34.56 8.50
N ALA A 52 15.02 -34.30 9.64
CA ALA A 52 15.11 -35.15 10.83
C ALA A 52 14.13 -36.33 10.81
N THR A 53 12.94 -36.16 10.24
CA THR A 53 11.85 -37.14 10.34
C THR A 53 11.58 -37.96 9.07
N ASN A 54 12.09 -37.53 7.91
CA ASN A 54 11.81 -38.11 6.59
C ASN A 54 10.31 -38.35 6.32
N TRP A 55 9.44 -37.45 6.79
CA TRP A 55 7.99 -37.53 6.60
C TRP A 55 7.54 -37.37 5.14
N PHE A 56 8.27 -36.60 4.35
CA PHE A 56 7.97 -36.31 2.95
C PHE A 56 8.99 -36.96 2.02
N SER A 57 8.51 -37.38 0.85
CA SER A 57 9.36 -37.84 -0.24
C SER A 57 10.24 -36.72 -0.79
N LYS A 58 11.33 -37.08 -1.47
CA LYS A 58 12.26 -36.09 -2.07
C LYS A 58 11.54 -35.12 -3.01
N THR A 59 10.57 -35.62 -3.79
CA THR A 59 9.80 -34.82 -4.74
C THR A 59 8.93 -33.78 -4.03
N GLU A 60 8.24 -34.17 -2.95
CA GLU A 60 7.41 -33.27 -2.15
C GLU A 60 8.26 -32.21 -1.44
N LEU A 61 9.40 -32.63 -0.87
CA LEU A 61 10.33 -31.71 -0.22
C LEU A 61 10.89 -30.66 -1.20
N SER A 62 11.26 -31.07 -2.42
CA SER A 62 11.72 -30.15 -3.46
C SER A 62 10.66 -29.13 -3.85
N ALA A 63 9.39 -29.53 -3.92
CA ALA A 63 8.29 -28.61 -4.18
C ALA A 63 8.11 -27.58 -3.06
N ILE A 64 8.15 -28.02 -1.79
CA ILE A 64 8.03 -27.13 -0.63
C ILE A 64 9.23 -26.17 -0.54
N ALA A 65 10.44 -26.67 -0.82
CA ALA A 65 11.67 -25.87 -0.79
C ALA A 65 11.71 -24.76 -1.87
N ALA A 66 10.95 -24.90 -2.95
CA ALA A 66 10.83 -23.86 -3.98
C ALA A 66 9.94 -22.68 -3.56
N ILE A 67 9.01 -22.88 -2.60
CA ILE A 67 8.01 -21.88 -2.21
C ILE A 67 8.64 -20.56 -1.72
N PRO A 68 9.65 -20.54 -0.82
CA PRO A 68 10.31 -19.30 -0.41
C PRO A 68 10.90 -18.51 -1.59
N GLY A 69 11.48 -19.20 -2.58
CA GLY A 69 12.05 -18.56 -3.77
C GLY A 69 10.99 -17.91 -4.65
N ILE A 70 9.86 -18.59 -4.86
CA ILE A 70 8.70 -18.03 -5.58
C ILE A 70 8.14 -16.81 -4.84
N ILE A 71 8.02 -16.90 -3.51
CA ILE A 71 7.56 -15.79 -2.67
C ILE A 71 8.49 -14.59 -2.80
N LEU A 72 9.81 -14.79 -2.76
CA LEU A 72 10.79 -13.72 -2.93
C LEU A 72 10.66 -13.02 -4.30
N LEU A 73 10.42 -13.79 -5.36
CA LEU A 73 10.16 -13.23 -6.68
C LEU A 73 8.86 -12.40 -6.68
N ILE A 74 7.78 -12.94 -6.11
CA ILE A 74 6.50 -12.23 -6.02
C ILE A 74 6.65 -10.92 -5.24
N THR A 75 7.32 -10.92 -4.09
CA THR A 75 7.51 -9.70 -3.28
C THR A 75 8.35 -8.65 -4.00
N ASN A 76 9.42 -9.08 -4.69
CA ASN A 76 10.28 -8.19 -5.49
C ASN A 76 9.59 -7.63 -6.74
N THR A 77 8.81 -8.45 -7.46
CA THR A 77 8.12 -8.03 -8.68
C THR A 77 6.97 -7.06 -8.39
N PHE A 78 6.14 -7.36 -7.40
CA PHE A 78 4.96 -6.53 -7.11
C PHE A 78 5.28 -5.32 -6.22
N LYS A 79 6.44 -5.32 -5.54
CA LYS A 79 6.90 -4.24 -4.65
C LYS A 79 5.82 -3.79 -3.67
N PHE A 80 5.19 -4.77 -3.00
CA PHE A 80 4.03 -4.52 -2.13
C PHE A 80 4.31 -3.46 -1.06
N GLU A 81 5.52 -3.45 -0.51
CA GLU A 81 5.95 -2.48 0.50
C GLU A 81 6.02 -1.06 -0.07
N ALA A 82 6.70 -0.87 -1.21
CA ALA A 82 6.78 0.43 -1.89
C ALA A 82 5.38 0.96 -2.26
N ARG A 83 4.52 0.09 -2.80
CA ARG A 83 3.12 0.44 -3.11
C ARG A 83 2.31 0.77 -1.85
N SER A 84 2.52 0.04 -0.75
CA SER A 84 1.86 0.32 0.52
C SER A 84 2.30 1.67 1.09
N LYS A 85 3.61 1.96 1.06
CA LYS A 85 4.19 3.23 1.50
C LYS A 85 3.65 4.39 0.68
N TRP A 86 3.57 4.26 -0.65
CA TRP A 86 2.97 5.27 -1.52
C TRP A 86 1.49 5.53 -1.15
N ASN A 87 0.69 4.48 -0.95
CA ASN A 87 -0.72 4.64 -0.54
C ASN A 87 -0.84 5.36 0.83
N LYS A 88 0.04 5.08 1.79
CA LYS A 88 0.08 5.79 3.08
C LYS A 88 0.47 7.25 2.93
N LEU A 89 1.44 7.55 2.07
CA LEU A 89 1.86 8.93 1.80
C LEU A 89 0.71 9.73 1.19
N LYS A 90 0.07 9.18 0.14
CA LYS A 90 -1.10 9.80 -0.49
C LYS A 90 -2.24 10.00 0.50
N GLN A 91 -2.56 8.99 1.31
CA GLN A 91 -3.57 9.09 2.37
C GLN A 91 -3.27 10.25 3.34
N ARG A 92 -2.04 10.34 3.87
CA ARG A 92 -1.65 11.39 4.82
C ARG A 92 -1.74 12.80 4.22
N LYS A 93 -1.39 12.96 2.95
CA LYS A 93 -1.52 14.23 2.24
C LYS A 93 -2.98 14.65 2.10
N MET A 94 -3.85 13.72 1.67
CA MET A 94 -5.29 13.98 1.55
C MET A 94 -5.94 14.25 2.91
N GLU A 95 -5.54 13.56 3.98
CA GLU A 95 -5.97 13.85 5.35
C GLU A 95 -5.57 15.26 5.80
N GLY A 96 -4.37 15.72 5.43
CA GLY A 96 -3.92 17.08 5.69
C GLY A 96 -4.82 18.12 5.01
N LEU A 97 -5.10 17.93 3.72
CA LEU A 97 -5.98 18.81 2.94
C LEU A 97 -7.41 18.81 3.47
N TYR A 98 -7.93 17.64 3.85
CA TYR A 98 -9.23 17.51 4.49
C TYR A 98 -9.30 18.29 5.81
N ARG A 99 -8.24 18.22 6.64
CA ARG A 99 -8.19 18.99 7.89
C ARG A 99 -8.15 20.50 7.63
N LYS A 100 -7.37 20.96 6.65
CA LYS A 100 -7.34 22.37 6.25
C LYS A 100 -8.72 22.86 5.79
N LEU A 101 -9.41 22.05 4.99
CA LEU A 101 -10.74 22.37 4.49
C LEU A 101 -11.79 22.49 5.61
N ILE A 102 -11.77 21.60 6.61
CA ILE A 102 -12.80 21.55 7.66
C ILE A 102 -12.47 22.43 8.87
N PHE A 103 -11.21 22.45 9.31
CA PHE A 103 -10.84 23.06 10.59
C PHE A 103 -10.14 24.41 10.44
N GLU A 104 -9.52 24.68 9.29
CA GLU A 104 -8.74 25.90 9.06
C GLU A 104 -9.49 26.92 8.17
N ASN A 105 -10.75 26.63 7.80
CA ASN A 105 -11.58 27.46 6.91
C ASN A 105 -10.88 27.82 5.59
N ALA A 106 -10.03 26.93 5.08
CA ALA A 106 -9.38 27.13 3.79
C ALA A 106 -10.42 27.21 2.66
N THR A 107 -10.18 28.07 1.68
CA THR A 107 -11.09 28.20 0.54
C THR A 107 -11.00 26.99 -0.37
N VAL A 108 -12.14 26.62 -0.98
CA VAL A 108 -12.26 25.51 -1.93
C VAL A 108 -11.24 25.65 -3.06
N GLU A 109 -11.02 26.86 -3.56
CA GLU A 109 -10.06 27.17 -4.62
C GLU A 109 -8.62 26.87 -4.20
N THR A 110 -8.24 27.24 -2.97
CA THR A 110 -6.91 26.98 -2.43
C THR A 110 -6.66 25.48 -2.31
N ILE A 111 -7.62 24.74 -1.75
CA ILE A 111 -7.50 23.29 -1.58
C ILE A 111 -7.49 22.57 -2.93
N SER A 112 -8.33 23.00 -3.89
CA SER A 112 -8.33 22.42 -5.25
C SER A 112 -6.98 22.57 -5.94
N LYS A 113 -6.31 23.71 -5.76
CA LYS A 113 -4.98 23.93 -6.30
C LYS A 113 -3.93 23.07 -5.58
N GLU A 114 -3.96 23.06 -4.24
CA GLU A 114 -3.03 22.23 -3.44
C GLU A 114 -3.17 20.72 -3.74
N ILE A 115 -4.37 20.23 -4.04
CA ILE A 115 -4.59 18.83 -4.47
C ILE A 115 -3.75 18.54 -5.72
N THR A 116 -3.78 19.43 -6.71
CA THR A 116 -3.06 19.23 -7.98
C THR A 116 -1.56 19.21 -7.75
N ASP A 117 -1.05 20.18 -6.99
CA ASP A 117 0.38 20.28 -6.67
C ASP A 117 0.88 19.08 -5.84
N GLU A 118 0.08 18.58 -4.89
CA GLU A 118 0.44 17.40 -4.10
C GLU A 118 0.35 16.10 -4.90
N LEU A 119 -0.58 15.99 -5.86
CA LEU A 119 -0.66 14.83 -6.76
C LEU A 119 0.58 14.74 -7.65
N GLU A 120 1.05 15.86 -8.20
CA GLU A 120 2.26 15.91 -9.01
C GLU A 120 3.50 15.43 -8.22
N LYS A 121 3.69 15.95 -7.00
CA LYS A 121 4.76 15.51 -6.09
C LYS A 121 4.67 14.02 -5.72
N LEU A 122 3.44 13.51 -5.56
CA LEU A 122 3.22 12.10 -5.25
C LEU A 122 3.54 11.19 -6.43
N ASP A 123 3.36 11.65 -7.67
CA ASP A 123 3.75 10.91 -8.87
C ASP A 123 5.27 10.89 -9.04
N GLU A 124 5.98 11.98 -8.74
CA GLU A 124 7.44 11.98 -8.66
C GLU A 124 7.95 10.99 -7.61
N THR A 125 7.39 11.06 -6.40
CA THR A 125 7.75 10.14 -5.30
C THR A 125 7.45 8.68 -5.67
N ARG A 126 6.40 8.43 -6.46
CA ARG A 126 6.07 7.08 -6.93
C ARG A 126 7.16 6.50 -7.81
N ILE A 127 7.71 7.30 -8.71
CA ILE A 127 8.79 6.90 -9.61
C ILE A 127 10.02 6.49 -8.79
N GLU A 128 10.36 7.27 -7.76
CA GLU A 128 11.48 6.97 -6.86
C GLU A 128 11.27 5.67 -6.08
N LEU A 129 10.09 5.46 -5.50
CA LEU A 129 9.76 4.27 -4.72
C LEU A 129 9.75 2.98 -5.56
N VAL A 130 9.57 3.09 -6.88
CA VAL A 130 9.50 1.96 -7.81
C VAL A 130 10.83 1.72 -8.53
N LYS A 131 11.84 2.58 -8.38
CA LYS A 131 13.19 2.29 -8.92
C LYS A 131 13.76 1.01 -8.28
N PRO A 132 14.37 0.11 -9.07
CA PRO A 132 15.22 -0.92 -8.49
C PRO A 132 16.41 -0.23 -7.80
N ALA A 133 16.72 -0.66 -6.58
CA ALA A 133 17.92 -0.24 -5.87
C ALA A 133 19.18 -0.75 -6.57
#